data_AF-A0A4Q4Z9G7-F1
#
_entry.id   AF-A0A4Q4Z9G7-F1
#
_cell.length_a   1.000
_cell.length_b   1.000
_cell.length_c   1.000
_cell.angle_alpha   90.00
_cell.angle_beta   90.00
_cell.angle_gamma   90.00
#
_symmetry.space_group_name_H-M   'P 1'
#
loop_
_entity.id
_entity.type
_entity.pdbx_description
1 polymer ?
#
loop_
_entity_poly.entity_id
_entity_poly.type
_entity_poly.pdbx_seq_one_letter_code
_entity_poly.pdbx_strand_id
1 'polypeptide(L)' 'MDGGISDALVRTRRFFTKGTVSDDLRTLSKKGGRQADDFYRDRWSHDKVVRSTHGVNCTGSCSWKVYVKD' A
#
# COMPACT_ATOMS: atom_id res chain seq x y z
N MET A 1 -1.01 -22.00 28.85
CA MET A 1 -1.70 -20.85 29.45
C MET A 1 -2.91 -20.60 28.57
N ASP A 2 -3.89 -21.50 28.54
CA ASP A 2 -4.91 -21.49 27.49
C ASP A 2 -6.25 -21.95 28.09
N GLY A 3 -6.87 -21.06 28.87
CA GLY A 3 -8.18 -21.31 29.47
C GLY A 3 -9.31 -20.90 28.53
N GLY A 4 -10.45 -21.59 28.58
CA GLY A 4 -11.62 -21.28 27.74
C GLY A 4 -12.14 -19.84 27.87
N ILE A 5 -11.86 -19.15 28.98
CA ILE A 5 -12.18 -17.73 29.16
C ILE A 5 -11.33 -16.86 28.24
N SER A 6 -10.03 -17.13 28.12
CA SER A 6 -9.13 -16.40 27.21
C SER A 6 -9.59 -16.56 25.76
N ASP A 7 -10.02 -17.76 25.38
CA ASP A 7 -10.54 -18.08 24.05
C ASP A 7 -11.88 -17.38 23.77
N ALA A 8 -12.77 -17.34 24.76
CA ALA A 8 -14.03 -16.60 24.68
C ALA A 8 -13.79 -15.09 24.53
N LEU A 9 -12.81 -14.52 25.23
CA LEU A 9 -12.43 -13.11 25.10
C LEU A 9 -11.88 -12.78 23.71
N VAL A 10 -10.98 -13.61 23.18
CA VAL A 10 -10.45 -13.45 21.81
C VAL A 10 -11.56 -13.54 20.77
N ARG A 11 -12.48 -14.51 20.90
CA ARG A 11 -13.65 -14.64 20.01
C ARG A 11 -14.59 -13.43 20.07
N THR A 12 -14.80 -12.86 21.26
CA THR A 12 -15.74 -11.75 21.45
C THR A 12 -15.27 -10.47 20.74
N ARG A 13 -13.95 -10.29 20.56
CA ARG A 13 -13.36 -9.15 19.82
C ARG A 13 -13.94 -8.97 18.40
N ARG A 14 -14.38 -10.06 17.75
CA ARG A 14 -14.95 -10.00 16.39
C ARG A 14 -16.19 -9.12 16.28
N PHE A 15 -16.96 -8.99 17.36
CA PHE A 15 -18.18 -8.17 17.38
C PHE A 15 -17.89 -6.67 17.46
N PHE A 16 -16.70 -6.29 17.95
CA PHE A 16 -16.30 -4.89 18.11
C PHE A 16 -15.33 -4.42 17.02
N THR A 17 -14.77 -5.34 16.23
CA THR A 17 -13.86 -5.01 15.14
C THR A 17 -14.61 -5.05 13.81
N LYS A 18 -14.69 -3.91 13.11
CA LYS A 18 -15.21 -3.87 11.73
C LYS A 18 -14.18 -4.52 10.78
N GLY A 19 -14.37 -5.80 10.47
CA GLY A 19 -13.52 -6.56 9.54
C GLY A 19 -13.87 -8.06 9.54
N THR A 20 -13.43 -8.77 8.50
CA THR A 20 -13.59 -10.22 8.39
C THR A 20 -12.43 -10.91 9.10
N VAL A 21 -12.74 -11.77 10.06
CA VAL A 21 -11.74 -12.59 10.77
C VAL A 21 -11.68 -13.97 10.11
N SER A 22 -10.48 -14.52 9.94
CA SER A 22 -10.30 -15.89 9.41
C SER A 22 -10.82 -16.95 10.38
N ASP A 23 -11.16 -18.14 9.85
CA ASP A 23 -11.72 -19.25 10.64
C ASP A 23 -10.76 -19.73 11.75
N ASP A 24 -9.45 -19.64 11.50
CA ASP A 24 -8.39 -19.95 12.47
C ASP A 24 -8.08 -18.80 13.44
N LEU A 25 -8.80 -17.68 13.32
CA LEU A 25 -8.69 -16.48 14.15
C LEU A 25 -7.34 -15.74 14.05
N ARG A 26 -6.51 -16.03 13.04
CA ARG A 26 -5.16 -15.43 12.90
C ARG A 26 -5.09 -14.17 12.05
N THR A 27 -6.07 -13.95 11.17
CA THR A 27 -6.05 -12.84 10.23
C THR A 27 -7.30 -11.99 10.36
N LEU A 28 -7.12 -10.66 10.26
CA LEU A 28 -8.20 -9.69 10.15
C LEU A 28 -8.07 -8.94 8.83
N SER A 29 -9.05 -9.11 7.95
CA SER A 29 -9.15 -8.39 6.68
C SER A 29 -10.12 -7.22 6.82
N LYS A 30 -9.66 -6.01 6.48
CA LYS A 30 -10.49 -4.80 6.44
C LYS A 30 -10.67 -4.32 5.01
N LYS A 31 -11.84 -3.76 4.71
CA LYS A 31 -12.14 -3.10 3.44
C LYS A 31 -12.19 -1.58 3.66
N GLY A 32 -11.50 -0.82 2.80
CA GLY A 32 -11.44 0.64 2.89
C GLY A 32 -10.35 1.16 3.83
N GLY A 33 -10.42 2.45 4.19
CA GLY A 33 -9.44 3.11 5.07
C GLY A 33 -8.09 3.39 4.40
N ARG A 34 -8.04 3.40 3.06
CA ARG A 34 -6.83 3.58 2.25
C ARG A 34 -6.78 4.92 1.52
N GLN A 35 -7.61 5.89 1.91
CA GLN A 35 -7.65 7.22 1.31
C GLN A 35 -6.29 7.95 1.42
N ALA A 36 -5.52 7.66 2.47
CA ALA A 36 -4.16 8.18 2.61
C ALA A 36 -3.19 7.69 1.52
N ASP A 37 -3.48 6.57 0.85
CA ASP A 37 -2.67 6.08 -0.28
C ASP A 37 -2.71 7.06 -1.46
N ASP A 38 -3.78 7.85 -1.58
CA ASP A 38 -3.97 8.80 -2.68
C ASP A 38 -2.83 9.82 -2.74
N PHE A 39 -2.23 10.16 -1.59
CA PHE A 39 -1.02 10.99 -1.53
C PHE A 39 0.13 10.41 -2.35
N TYR A 40 0.44 9.12 -2.17
CA TYR A 40 1.54 8.48 -2.90
C TYR A 40 1.16 8.15 -4.35
N ARG A 41 -0.12 7.83 -4.61
CA ARG A 41 -0.62 7.63 -5.97
C ARG A 41 -0.49 8.91 -6.80
N ASP A 42 -0.86 10.05 -6.20
CA ASP A 42 -0.69 11.35 -6.85
C ASP A 42 0.78 11.74 -6.96
N ARG A 43 1.61 11.49 -5.94
CA ARG A 43 3.05 11.78 -6.02
C ARG A 43 3.76 11.13 -7.21
N TRP A 44 3.31 9.93 -7.60
CA TRP A 44 3.84 9.15 -8.72
C TRP A 44 3.13 9.41 -10.06
N SER A 45 1.99 10.10 -10.05
CA SER A 45 1.28 10.47 -11.28
C SER A 45 2.06 11.50 -12.11
N HIS A 46 1.75 11.57 -13.40
CA HIS A 46 2.38 12.46 -14.36
C HIS A 46 1.47 12.61 -15.59
N ASP A 47 1.54 13.75 -16.29
CA ASP A 47 0.70 14.03 -17.46
C ASP A 47 1.25 13.35 -18.72
N LYS A 48 2.58 13.31 -18.84
CA LYS A 48 3.25 12.69 -19.99
C LYS A 48 4.66 12.23 -19.65
N VAL A 49 5.15 11.34 -20.52
CA VAL A 49 6.53 10.84 -20.48
C VAL A 49 7.19 11.14 -21.82
N VAL A 50 8.35 11.79 -21.78
CA VAL A 50 9.13 12.14 -22.98
C VAL A 50 10.50 11.48 -22.91
N ARG A 51 11.02 11.01 -24.05
CA ARG A 51 12.36 10.43 -24.13
C ARG A 51 13.41 11.54 -24.23
N SER A 52 14.47 11.45 -23.43
CA SER A 52 15.62 12.36 -23.50
C SER A 52 16.93 11.67 -23.12
N THR A 53 18.03 12.43 -23.07
CA THR A 53 19.37 12.01 -22.65
C THR A 53 20.08 13.12 -21.85
N HIS A 54 21.16 12.79 -21.16
CA HIS A 54 22.05 13.79 -20.54
C HIS A 54 23.21 14.12 -21.48
N GLY A 55 23.33 15.38 -21.89
CA GLY A 55 24.43 15.88 -22.74
C GLY A 55 25.71 16.16 -21.96
N VAL A 56 26.27 15.14 -21.29
CA VAL A 56 27.50 15.25 -20.47
C VAL A 56 28.53 14.20 -20.89
N ASN A 57 29.81 14.46 -20.63
CA ASN A 57 30.92 13.57 -21.01
C ASN A 57 31.05 12.37 -20.05
N CYS A 58 30.07 11.46 -20.05
CA CYS A 58 30.02 10.30 -19.15
C CYS A 58 30.01 8.95 -19.88
N THR A 59 30.17 8.94 -21.21
CA THR A 59 30.16 7.76 -22.12
C THR A 59 28.91 6.86 -22.11
N GLY A 60 27.98 7.03 -21.16
CA GLY A 60 26.86 6.09 -20.95
C GLY A 60 25.76 6.09 -22.01
N SER A 61 25.59 7.16 -22.80
CA SER A 61 24.54 7.29 -23.84
C SER A 61 23.13 6.85 -23.37
N CYS A 62 22.82 7.08 -22.10
CA CYS A 62 21.64 6.50 -21.46
C CYS A 62 20.35 7.16 -21.98
N SER A 63 19.36 6.35 -22.32
CA SER A 63 18.01 6.81 -22.67
C SER A 63 17.16 6.95 -21.42
N TRP A 64 16.59 8.14 -21.20
CA TRP A 64 15.77 8.44 -20.03
C TRP A 64 14.31 8.65 -20.36
N LYS A 65 13.44 8.27 -19.43
CA LYS A 65 12.05 8.70 -19.35
C LYS A 65 11.98 9.95 -18.49
N VAL A 66 11.63 11.08 -19.09
CA VAL A 66 11.38 12.34 -18.39
C VAL A 66 9.88 12.43 -18.12
N TYR A 67 9.51 12.46 -16.85
CA TYR A 67 8.12 12.53 -16.39
C TYR A 67 7.76 14.00 -16.12
N VAL A 68 6.70 14.49 -16.75
CA VAL A 68 6.22 15.88 -16.60
C VAL A 68 4.91 15.87 -15.83
N LYS A 69 4.78 16.75 -14.83
CA LYS A 69 3.57 16.99 -14.04
C LYS A 69 3.37 18.50 -13.89
N ASP A 70 2.20 19.00 -14.26
CA ASP A 70 1.75 20.38 -14.00
C ASP A 70 1.07 20.53 -12.63
#